data_AF-A0A378L3Z8-F1
#
_entry.id   AF-A0A378L3Z8-F1
#
_cell.length_a   1.000
_cell.length_b   1.000
_cell.length_c   1.000
_cell.angle_alpha   90.00
_cell.angle_beta   90.00
_cell.angle_gamma   90.00
#
_symmetry.space_group_name_H-M   'P 1'
#
loop_
_entity.id
_entity.type
_entity.pdbx_description
1 polymer ?
#
loop_
_entity_poly.entity_id
_entity_poly.type
_entity_poly.pdbx_seq_one_letter_code
_entity_poly.pdbx_strand_id
1 'polypeptide(L)'
;MNAVINIERSFGFEVNDVGTEKCGWDITSRPPTNADGSIRPDRHIEVKGRAKGQNTITVSRNEIIYGLNQADKFMLAIVIVDGEEFEGPFYVKTPFTIEPDFGVASINYDLSDLLSKAIAPEQTI
;
A
#
# COMPACT_ATOMS: atom_id res chain seq x y z
N MET A 1 -2.54 -6.32 -7.75
CA MET A 1 -3.73 -5.46 -7.59
C MET A 1 -4.92 -6.22 -7.03
N ASN A 2 -5.50 -7.19 -7.75
CA ASN A 2 -6.74 -7.89 -7.34
C ASN A 2 -6.74 -8.49 -5.93
N ALA A 3 -5.62 -9.06 -5.48
CA ALA A 3 -5.48 -9.56 -4.10
C ALA A 3 -5.80 -8.49 -3.05
N VAL A 4 -5.24 -7.28 -3.21
CA VAL A 4 -5.47 -6.14 -2.31
C VAL A 4 -6.92 -5.67 -2.39
N ILE A 5 -7.47 -5.51 -3.60
CA ILE A 5 -8.87 -5.10 -3.80
C ILE A 5 -9.84 -6.07 -3.12
N ASN A 6 -9.63 -7.38 -3.28
CA ASN A 6 -10.50 -8.40 -2.71
C ASN A 6 -10.47 -8.39 -1.18
N ILE A 7 -9.30 -8.18 -0.57
CA ILE A 7 -9.14 -8.05 0.87
C ILE A 7 -9.80 -6.78 1.40
N GLU A 8 -9.57 -5.62 0.77
CA GLU A 8 -10.22 -4.37 1.20
C GLU A 8 -11.75 -4.45 1.08
N ARG A 9 -12.27 -5.08 0.01
CA ARG A 9 -13.71 -5.34 -0.15
C ARG A 9 -14.27 -6.31 0.89
N SER A 10 -13.49 -7.29 1.36
CA SER A 10 -13.94 -8.23 2.39
C SER A 10 -14.15 -7.55 3.75
N PHE A 11 -13.48 -6.42 4.00
CA PHE A 11 -13.75 -5.54 5.15
C PHE A 11 -15.02 -4.69 5.00
N GLY A 12 -15.73 -4.81 3.88
CA GLY A 12 -16.91 -4.00 3.57
C GLY A 12 -16.58 -2.56 3.16
N PHE A 13 -15.35 -2.31 2.71
CA PHE A 13 -14.92 -0.97 2.26
C PHE A 13 -15.34 -0.74 0.80
N GLU A 14 -15.61 0.52 0.45
CA GLU A 14 -15.77 0.93 -0.95
C GLU A 14 -14.38 1.08 -1.58
N VAL A 15 -14.08 0.30 -2.62
CA VAL A 15 -12.73 0.20 -3.18
C VAL A 15 -12.71 0.62 -4.64
N ASN A 16 -11.94 1.66 -4.94
CA ASN A 16 -11.75 2.24 -6.27
C ASN A 16 -10.29 2.08 -6.72
N ASP A 17 -10.09 1.55 -7.93
CA ASP A 17 -8.79 1.52 -8.60
C ASP A 17 -8.56 2.87 -9.28
N VAL A 18 -7.59 3.63 -8.78
CA VAL A 18 -7.26 4.99 -9.19
C VAL A 18 -5.84 5.10 -9.77
N GLY A 19 -5.15 3.97 -10.01
CA GLY A 19 -3.75 3.97 -10.44
C GLY A 19 -3.53 4.71 -11.78
N THR A 20 -4.54 4.72 -12.66
CA THR A 20 -4.48 5.45 -13.93
C THR A 20 -4.81 6.94 -13.83
N GLU A 21 -5.38 7.37 -12.70
CA GLU A 21 -5.76 8.77 -12.43
C GLU A 21 -4.58 9.62 -11.94
N LYS A 22 -3.41 9.01 -11.73
CA LYS A 22 -2.17 9.67 -11.26
C LYS A 22 -2.35 10.37 -9.90
N CYS A 23 -3.16 9.79 -9.01
CA CYS A 23 -3.36 10.29 -7.65
C CYS A 23 -2.11 10.17 -6.77
N GLY A 24 -1.19 9.26 -7.12
CA GLY A 24 0.02 8.97 -6.33
C GLY A 24 -0.04 7.68 -5.51
N TRP A 25 -1.12 6.92 -5.66
CA TRP A 25 -1.33 5.57 -5.15
C TRP A 25 -2.24 4.81 -6.12
N ASP A 26 -2.38 3.51 -5.94
CA ASP A 26 -3.14 2.64 -6.84
C ASP A 26 -4.62 2.49 -6.44
N ILE A 27 -4.90 2.37 -5.14
CA ILE A 27 -6.24 2.05 -4.64
C ILE A 27 -6.67 3.07 -3.60
N THR A 28 -7.86 3.64 -3.77
CA THR A 28 -8.57 4.34 -2.69
C THR A 28 -9.58 3.38 -2.07
N SER A 29 -9.40 3.06 -0.80
CA SER A 29 -10.27 2.18 -0.03
C SER A 29 -10.94 2.97 1.09
N ARG A 30 -12.26 3.13 1.02
CA ARG A 30 -13.06 3.97 1.93
C ARG A 30 -13.81 3.10 2.92
N PRO A 31 -13.49 3.18 4.22
CA PRO A 31 -14.23 2.47 5.24
C PRO A 31 -15.67 3.01 5.37
N PRO A 32 -16.65 2.19 5.77
CA PRO A 32 -17.99 2.67 6.05
C PRO A 32 -17.99 3.63 7.24
N THR A 33 -18.97 4.54 7.24
CA THR A 33 -19.27 5.44 8.36
C THR A 33 -19.51 4.62 9.63
N ASN A 34 -18.97 5.09 10.75
CA ASN A 34 -19.19 4.47 12.04
C ASN A 34 -20.65 4.62 12.49
N ALA A 35 -21.08 3.80 13.46
CA ALA A 35 -22.45 3.82 13.98
C ALA A 35 -22.85 5.18 14.60
N ASP A 36 -21.87 5.96 15.05
CA ASP A 36 -22.04 7.32 15.59
C ASP A 36 -22.08 8.42 14.52
N GLY A 37 -21.98 8.04 13.23
CA GLY A 37 -21.95 8.98 12.11
C GLY A 37 -20.57 9.55 11.78
N SER A 38 -19.52 9.21 12.54
CA SER A 38 -18.16 9.65 12.24
C SER A 38 -17.59 8.94 11.01
N ILE A 39 -16.82 9.68 10.20
CA ILE A 39 -16.20 9.18 8.98
C ILE A 39 -14.74 8.82 9.28
N ARG A 40 -14.37 7.57 9.00
CA ARG A 40 -12.97 7.14 9.04
C ARG A 40 -12.24 7.66 7.79
N PRO A 41 -10.95 8.02 7.90
CA PRO A 41 -10.19 8.47 6.74
C PRO A 41 -10.11 7.37 5.67
N ASP A 42 -10.14 7.78 4.40
CA ASP A 42 -9.82 6.93 3.27
C ASP A 42 -8.41 6.36 3.42
N ARG A 43 -8.23 5.11 2.98
CA ARG A 43 -6.94 4.43 2.87
C ARG A 43 -6.43 4.61 1.43
N HIS A 44 -5.23 5.16 1.31
CA HIS A 44 -4.54 5.35 0.03
C HIS A 44 -3.45 4.30 -0.08
N ILE A 45 -3.67 3.31 -0.93
CA ILE A 45 -2.86 2.10 -0.96
C ILE A 45 -2.06 2.04 -2.25
N GLU A 46 -0.74 1.98 -2.13
CA GLU A 46 0.19 1.69 -3.21
C GLU A 46 0.51 0.19 -3.23
N VAL A 47 0.39 -0.48 -4.37
CA VAL A 47 0.51 -1.94 -4.47
C VAL A 47 1.81 -2.34 -5.17
N LYS A 48 2.66 -3.09 -4.47
CA LYS A 48 3.90 -3.64 -5.04
C LYS A 48 3.86 -5.16 -5.07
N GLY A 49 3.73 -5.71 -6.28
CA GLY A 49 3.91 -7.13 -6.55
C GLY A 49 5.39 -7.49 -6.71
N ARG A 50 5.84 -8.59 -6.10
CA ARG A 50 7.19 -9.14 -6.31
C ARG A 50 7.17 -10.64 -6.48
N ALA A 51 7.90 -11.15 -7.47
CA ALA A 51 8.07 -12.59 -7.63
C ALA A 51 8.85 -13.15 -6.43
N LYS A 52 8.50 -14.36 -5.99
CA LYS A 52 9.18 -15.06 -4.91
C LYS A 52 10.68 -15.19 -5.19
N GLY A 53 11.50 -14.97 -4.17
CA GLY A 53 12.96 -14.96 -4.27
C GLY A 53 13.58 -13.62 -4.70
N GLN A 54 12.78 -12.59 -4.98
CA GLN A 54 13.28 -11.23 -5.13
C GLN A 54 13.45 -10.57 -3.75
N ASN A 55 14.54 -9.82 -3.57
CA ASN A 55 14.90 -9.26 -2.27
C ASN A 55 14.63 -7.75 -2.15
N THR A 56 14.15 -7.08 -3.20
CA THR A 56 13.99 -5.62 -3.19
C THR A 56 12.66 -5.15 -3.78
N ILE A 57 12.12 -4.08 -3.22
CA ILE A 57 11.00 -3.32 -3.78
C ILE A 57 11.50 -1.97 -4.26
N THR A 58 11.14 -1.62 -5.50
CA THR A 58 11.44 -0.32 -6.08
C THR A 58 10.24 0.58 -5.85
N VAL A 59 10.48 1.74 -5.27
CA VAL A 59 9.47 2.76 -5.02
C VAL A 59 9.90 4.03 -5.73
N SER A 60 9.00 4.62 -6.52
CA SER A 60 9.29 5.86 -7.25
C SER A 60 9.34 7.07 -6.33
N ARG A 61 10.02 8.14 -6.77
CA ARG A 61 10.04 9.41 -6.03
C ARG A 61 8.62 9.94 -5.76
N ASN A 62 7.73 9.82 -6.74
CA ASN A 62 6.35 10.28 -6.60
C ASN A 62 5.61 9.47 -5.53
N GLU A 63 5.70 8.14 -5.55
CA GLU A 63 5.10 7.29 -4.52
C GLU A 63 5.59 7.64 -3.11
N ILE A 64 6.88 7.93 -2.95
CA ILE A 64 7.45 8.33 -1.66
C ILE A 64 6.86 9.68 -1.21
N ILE A 65 6.86 10.68 -2.09
CA ILE A 65 6.33 12.02 -1.79
C ILE A 65 4.83 11.95 -1.45
N TYR A 66 4.04 11.20 -2.21
CA TYR A 66 2.63 11.02 -1.91
C TYR A 66 2.42 10.27 -0.60
N GLY A 67 3.21 9.23 -0.32
CA GLY A 67 3.15 8.53 0.95
C GLY A 67 3.45 9.41 2.15
N LEU A 68 4.45 10.30 2.04
CA LEU A 68 4.76 11.29 3.07
C LEU A 68 3.62 12.31 3.26
N ASN A 69 3.06 12.81 2.15
CA ASN A 69 1.98 13.80 2.19
C ASN A 69 0.65 13.25 2.73
N GLN A 70 0.36 11.97 2.50
CA GLN A 70 -0.86 11.32 2.97
C GLN A 70 -0.75 10.76 4.40
N ALA A 71 0.48 10.66 4.93
CA ALA A 71 0.77 10.24 6.30
C ALA A 71 0.00 8.96 6.70
N ASP A 72 -0.80 9.02 7.76
CA ASP A 72 -1.53 7.87 8.32
C ASP A 72 -2.56 7.25 7.36
N LYS A 73 -2.93 7.96 6.28
CA LYS A 73 -3.81 7.41 5.24
C LYS A 73 -3.08 6.47 4.29
N PHE A 74 -1.75 6.61 4.16
CA PHE A 74 -0.98 5.88 3.16
C PHE A 74 -0.51 4.52 3.66
N MET A 75 -0.65 3.52 2.81
CA MET A 75 -0.20 2.16 3.08
C MET A 75 0.49 1.59 1.84
N LEU A 76 1.62 0.92 2.06
CA LEU A 76 2.24 0.08 1.04
C LEU A 76 1.72 -1.35 1.20
N ALA A 77 1.07 -1.89 0.18
CA ALA A 77 0.62 -3.28 0.13
C ALA A 77 1.59 -4.11 -0.71
N ILE A 78 2.25 -5.06 -0.07
CA ILE A 78 3.22 -5.95 -0.71
C ILE A 78 2.55 -7.30 -0.99
N VAL A 79 2.65 -7.78 -2.23
CA VAL A 79 2.15 -9.10 -2.63
C VAL A 79 3.30 -9.91 -3.22
N ILE A 80 3.60 -11.06 -2.62
CA ILE A 80 4.64 -11.97 -3.13
C ILE A 80 3.96 -12.98 -4.05
N VAL A 81 4.38 -13.07 -5.30
CA VAL A 81 3.77 -13.91 -6.33
C VAL A 81 4.63 -15.15 -6.57
N ASP A 82 4.00 -16.32 -6.55
CA ASP A 82 4.62 -17.63 -6.77
C ASP A 82 3.82 -18.38 -7.85
N GLY A 83 4.12 -18.08 -9.12
CA GLY A 83 3.35 -18.60 -10.26
C GLY A 83 1.92 -18.07 -10.27
N GLU A 84 0.95 -18.97 -10.08
CA GLU A 84 -0.48 -18.63 -10.00
C GLU A 84 -0.94 -18.34 -8.57
N GLU A 85 -0.12 -18.66 -7.57
CA GLU A 85 -0.39 -18.38 -6.16
C GLU A 85 0.28 -17.08 -5.70
N PHE A 86 -0.15 -16.57 -4.55
CA PHE A 86 0.48 -15.41 -3.92
C PHE A 86 0.41 -15.49 -2.39
N GLU A 87 1.36 -14.82 -1.74
CA GLU A 87 1.40 -14.57 -0.30
C GLU A 87 1.11 -13.07 -0.03
N GLY A 88 0.36 -12.79 1.03
CA GLY A 88 -0.08 -11.44 1.41
C GLY A 88 -1.55 -11.15 1.07
N PRO A 89 -1.95 -9.86 0.96
CA PRO A 89 -1.10 -8.67 1.01
C PRO A 89 -0.55 -8.38 2.41
N PHE A 90 0.73 -8.00 2.46
CA PHE A 90 1.40 -7.50 3.66
C PHE A 90 1.35 -5.98 3.67
N TYR A 91 0.74 -5.38 4.69
CA TYR A 91 0.55 -3.93 4.74
C TYR A 91 1.61 -3.26 5.62
N VAL A 92 2.31 -2.28 5.07
CA VAL A 92 3.21 -1.39 5.80
C VAL A 92 2.54 -0.02 5.91
N LYS A 93 2.18 0.38 7.14
CA LYS A 93 1.69 1.74 7.43
C LYS A 93 2.87 2.70 7.47
N THR A 94 2.64 3.94 7.01
CA THR A 94 3.66 5.02 7.00
C THR A 94 5.05 4.54 6.54
N PRO A 95 5.15 3.91 5.35
CA PRO A 95 6.35 3.18 4.91
C PRO A 95 7.58 4.07 4.68
N PHE A 96 7.40 5.38 4.53
CA PHE A 96 8.45 6.34 4.19
C PHE A 96 8.58 7.41 5.26
N THR A 97 9.81 7.85 5.49
CA THR A 97 10.15 8.85 6.52
C THR A 97 10.95 10.03 5.96
N ILE A 98 11.52 9.90 4.77
CA ILE A 98 12.37 10.92 4.14
C ILE A 98 12.12 10.95 2.63
N GLU A 99 12.20 12.16 2.06
CA GLU A 99 12.16 12.34 0.61
C GLU A 99 13.47 11.88 -0.06
N PRO A 100 13.42 11.39 -1.31
CA PRO A 100 14.63 11.11 -2.08
C PRO A 100 15.42 12.38 -2.40
N ASP A 101 16.74 12.25 -2.50
CA ASP A 101 17.64 13.33 -2.89
C ASP A 101 17.35 13.85 -4.32
N PHE A 102 17.82 15.05 -4.62
CA PHE A 102 17.64 15.67 -5.93
C PHE A 102 18.20 14.78 -7.05
N GLY A 103 17.41 14.57 -8.11
CA GLY A 103 17.78 13.72 -9.24
C GLY A 103 17.53 12.22 -9.05
N VAL A 104 17.13 11.76 -7.86
CA VAL A 104 16.77 10.36 -7.63
C VAL A 104 15.34 10.08 -8.12
N ALA A 105 15.20 9.24 -9.14
CA ALA A 105 13.89 8.87 -9.69
C ALA A 105 13.17 7.78 -8.88
N SER A 106 13.92 6.90 -8.20
CA SER A 106 13.38 5.80 -7.39
C SER A 106 14.41 5.31 -6.36
N ILE A 107 13.92 4.63 -5.32
CA ILE A 107 14.73 3.98 -4.28
C ILE A 107 14.38 2.50 -4.27
N ASN A 108 15.38 1.64 -4.09
CA ASN A 108 15.17 0.21 -3.81
C ASN A 108 15.27 -0.01 -2.31
N TYR A 109 14.19 -0.52 -1.72
CA TYR A 109 14.13 -0.96 -0.33
C TYR A 109 14.39 -2.45 -0.25
N ASP A 110 15.05 -2.89 0.82
CA ASP A 110 15.12 -4.30 1.18
C ASP A 110 13.72 -4.81 1.53
N LEU A 111 13.33 -5.92 0.92
CA LEU A 111 12.02 -6.52 1.09
C LEU A 111 11.84 -7.05 2.52
N SER A 112 12.88 -7.65 3.10
CA SER A 112 12.80 -8.22 4.46
C SER A 112 12.63 -7.12 5.51
N ASP A 113 13.30 -5.98 5.35
CA ASP A 113 13.11 -4.81 6.20
C ASP A 113 11.68 -4.27 6.14
N LEU A 114 11.08 -4.18 4.94
CA LEU A 114 9.69 -3.77 4.80
C LEU A 114 8.72 -4.78 5.40
N LEU A 115 8.91 -6.08 5.13
CA LEU A 115 8.07 -7.14 5.67
C LEU A 115 8.15 -7.25 7.19
N SER A 116 9.31 -6.93 7.80
CA SER A 116 9.45 -6.89 9.27
C SER A 116 8.55 -5.86 9.95
N LYS A 117 8.13 -4.83 9.22
CA LYS A 117 7.21 -3.77 9.68
C LYS A 117 5.78 -4.01 9.22
N ALA A 118 5.55 -5.03 8.40
CA ALA A 118 4.25 -5.29 7.86
C ALA A 118 3.33 -5.91 8.91
N ILE A 119 2.05 -5.57 8.82
CA ILE A 119 0.98 -6.11 9.64
C ILE A 119 -0.01 -6.87 8.77
N ALA A 120 -0.69 -7.84 9.38
CA ALA A 120 -1.75 -8.58 8.70
C ALA A 120 -2.92 -7.64 8.35
N PRO A 121 -3.65 -7.90 7.26
CA PRO A 121 -4.80 -7.08 6.86
C PRO A 121 -5.79 -6.78 8.00
N GLU A 122 -6.11 -7.77 8.82
CA GLU A 122 -7.07 -7.67 9.93
C GLU A 122 -6.59 -6.79 11.08
N GLN A 123 -5.29 -6.47 11.14
CA GLN A 123 -4.72 -5.56 12.13
C GLN A 123 -4.77 -4.10 11.67
N THR A 124 -5.28 -3.84 10.46
CA THR A 124 -5.31 -2.51 9.86
C THR A 124 -6.64 -1.77 10.04
N ILE A 125 -7.70 -2.47 10.47
CA ILE A 125 -9.09 -2.00 10.54
C ILE A 125 -9.43 -1.18 11.79
#